data_AF-A0A9E1F8H6-F1
#
_entry.id   AF-A0A9E1F8H6-F1
#
_cell.length_a   1.000
_cell.length_b   1.000
_cell.length_c   1.000
_cell.angle_alpha   90.00
_cell.angle_beta   90.00
_cell.angle_gamma   90.00
#
_symmetry.space_group_name_H-M   'P 1'
#
loop_
_entity.id
_entity.type
_entity.pdbx_description
1 polymer ?
#
loop_
_entity_poly.entity_id
_entity_poly.type
_entity_poly.pdbx_seq_one_letter_code
_entity_poly.pdbx_strand_id
1 'polypeptide(L)'
;MKKVKFIVIICLFILLPLAYFNGFIRISDLTSEQESIAKKYGGVYVFDEKLEKEIDKREEEIKELRDCYTTKTTNECELVVKKQVTTDGYFLNKVWNNNKEKFRQRYNTDSDSEAQDKFIKDTAEKQSVPIQTLSNGKKYYLRWIDYENETGKEVKIPSDYVEKIINFIGKENLEKYTPNLSMSYFYIDGDKVVPIRTSASYLYRIKTFTLYGDEASGIKFIKDDIGLAKGGNRFEFIDNKFQKVSNQSKDK
;
A
#
# COMPACT_ATOMS: atom_id res chain seq x y z
N MET A 1 -13.92 60.43 23.51
CA MET A 1 -12.93 59.31 23.60
C MET A 1 -13.48 57.96 24.10
N LYS A 2 -14.57 57.88 24.90
CA LYS A 2 -15.09 56.59 25.42
C LYS A 2 -15.74 55.68 24.35
N LYS A 3 -16.43 56.23 23.34
CA LYS A 3 -17.11 55.46 22.28
C LYS A 3 -16.16 54.74 21.31
N VAL A 4 -15.03 55.34 20.98
CA VAL A 4 -14.02 54.75 20.06
C VAL A 4 -13.31 53.57 20.71
N LYS A 5 -12.99 53.65 22.01
CA LYS A 5 -12.39 52.53 22.76
C LYS A 5 -13.34 51.32 22.86
N PHE A 6 -14.65 51.55 22.92
CA PHE A 6 -15.65 50.48 22.98
C PHE A 6 -15.81 49.74 21.64
N ILE A 7 -15.76 50.46 20.51
CA ILE A 7 -15.80 49.88 19.16
C ILE A 7 -14.54 49.05 18.89
N VAL A 8 -13.37 49.54 19.27
CA VAL A 8 -12.10 48.81 19.10
C VAL A 8 -12.09 47.50 19.90
N ILE A 9 -12.66 47.50 21.13
CA ILE A 9 -12.78 46.28 21.95
C ILE A 9 -13.74 45.27 21.32
N ILE A 10 -14.88 45.71 20.76
CA ILE A 10 -15.83 44.82 20.05
C ILE A 10 -15.18 44.22 18.79
N CYS A 11 -14.48 45.02 17.98
CA CYS A 11 -13.76 44.51 16.81
C CYS A 11 -12.68 43.48 17.21
N LEU A 12 -11.97 43.70 18.32
CA LEU A 12 -11.00 42.74 18.84
C LEU A 12 -11.64 41.42 19.27
N PHE A 13 -12.81 41.45 19.93
CA PHE A 13 -13.55 40.25 20.34
C PHE A 13 -14.20 39.48 19.19
N ILE A 14 -14.43 40.13 18.04
CA ILE A 14 -14.94 39.46 16.82
C ILE A 14 -13.77 38.92 15.96
N LEU A 15 -12.68 39.68 15.87
CA LEU A 15 -11.49 39.31 15.08
C LEU A 15 -10.63 38.23 15.74
N LEU A 16 -10.56 38.17 17.08
CA LEU A 16 -9.84 37.12 17.80
C LEU A 16 -10.38 35.71 17.51
N PRO A 17 -11.70 35.42 17.57
CA PRO A 17 -12.23 34.15 17.12
C PRO A 17 -12.00 33.90 15.63
N LEU A 18 -12.08 34.91 14.76
CA LEU A 18 -11.77 34.75 13.33
C LEU A 18 -10.29 34.41 13.05
N ALA A 19 -9.37 34.82 13.93
CA ALA A 19 -7.95 34.49 13.86
C ALA A 19 -7.58 33.18 14.58
N TYR A 20 -8.34 32.78 15.62
CA TYR A 20 -8.16 31.51 16.33
C TYR A 20 -8.85 30.34 15.63
N PHE A 21 -10.04 30.57 15.08
CA PHE A 21 -10.66 29.68 14.12
C PHE A 21 -10.08 30.01 12.76
N ASN A 22 -8.89 29.49 12.48
CA ASN A 22 -8.40 29.36 11.12
C ASN A 22 -9.42 28.54 10.30
N GLY A 23 -10.47 29.18 9.79
CA GLY A 23 -11.29 28.85 8.62
C GLY A 23 -11.97 27.49 8.47
N PHE A 24 -11.86 26.54 9.39
CA PHE A 24 -12.34 25.17 9.16
C PHE A 24 -12.88 24.53 10.44
N ILE A 25 -14.20 24.31 10.51
CA ILE A 25 -14.78 23.41 11.53
C ILE A 25 -14.82 22.02 10.91
N ARG A 26 -14.11 21.06 11.51
CA ARG A 26 -14.12 19.65 11.11
C ARG A 26 -14.76 18.82 12.21
N ILE A 27 -15.86 18.15 11.89
CA ILE A 27 -16.58 17.25 12.79
C ILE A 27 -16.48 15.84 12.22
N SER A 28 -16.17 14.85 13.07
CA SER A 28 -16.23 13.44 12.73
C SER A 28 -17.31 12.74 13.54
N ASP A 29 -17.98 11.75 12.95
CA ASP A 29 -18.90 10.85 13.68
C ASP A 29 -18.18 9.66 14.34
N LEU A 30 -16.84 9.63 14.30
CA LEU A 30 -16.02 8.62 14.96
C LEU A 30 -16.27 8.64 16.47
N THR A 31 -16.86 7.57 17.00
CA THR A 31 -17.09 7.41 18.44
C THR A 31 -15.82 6.88 19.12
N SER A 32 -15.69 7.12 20.42
CA SER A 32 -14.60 6.55 21.22
C SER A 32 -14.63 5.02 21.25
N GLU A 33 -15.81 4.42 21.16
CA GLU A 33 -15.98 2.97 21.06
C GLU A 33 -15.48 2.43 19.72
N GLN A 34 -15.86 3.06 18.61
CA GLN A 34 -15.36 2.70 17.28
C GLN A 34 -13.84 2.89 17.18
N GLU A 35 -13.32 3.97 17.76
CA GLU A 35 -11.89 4.23 17.83
C GLU A 35 -11.17 3.14 18.64
N SER A 36 -11.74 2.70 19.77
CA SER A 36 -11.20 1.61 20.59
C SER A 36 -11.16 0.28 19.83
N ILE A 37 -12.25 -0.08 19.14
CA ILE A 37 -12.33 -1.28 18.30
C ILE A 37 -11.32 -1.19 17.15
N ALA A 38 -11.21 -0.03 16.49
CA ALA A 38 -10.20 0.20 15.46
C ALA A 38 -8.78 0.10 16.00
N LYS A 39 -8.48 0.65 17.18
CA LYS A 39 -7.16 0.48 17.84
C LYS A 39 -6.85 -0.96 18.21
N LYS A 40 -7.87 -1.77 18.52
CA LYS A 40 -7.68 -3.17 18.91
C LYS A 40 -7.52 -4.10 17.70
N TYR A 41 -8.34 -3.91 16.67
CA TYR A 41 -8.48 -4.86 15.56
C TYR A 41 -8.21 -4.25 14.17
N GLY A 42 -8.18 -2.93 14.03
CA GLY A 42 -7.77 -2.29 12.78
C GLY A 42 -6.30 -2.60 12.51
N GLY A 43 -5.97 -2.97 11.28
CA GLY A 43 -4.60 -3.28 10.94
C GLY A 43 -4.45 -4.15 9.71
N VAL A 44 -3.25 -4.65 9.52
CA VAL A 44 -2.87 -5.59 8.46
C VAL A 44 -3.05 -7.02 8.96
N TYR A 45 -3.68 -7.85 8.15
CA TYR A 45 -3.91 -9.28 8.38
C TYR A 45 -3.12 -10.07 7.34
N VAL A 46 -2.18 -10.89 7.79
CA VAL A 46 -1.27 -11.65 6.93
C VAL A 46 -1.60 -13.13 7.05
N PHE A 47 -1.99 -13.72 5.93
CA PHE A 47 -2.34 -15.14 5.82
C PHE A 47 -1.13 -16.02 5.52
N ASP A 48 -0.14 -15.49 4.80
CA ASP A 48 1.12 -16.18 4.51
C ASP A 48 2.29 -15.21 4.62
N GLU A 49 2.98 -15.25 5.77
CA GLU A 49 4.12 -14.39 6.06
C GLU A 49 5.31 -14.65 5.11
N LYS A 50 5.49 -15.90 4.66
CA LYS A 50 6.61 -16.26 3.78
C LYS A 50 6.41 -15.64 2.41
N LEU A 51 5.19 -15.74 1.86
CA LEU A 51 4.86 -15.11 0.58
C LEU A 51 4.82 -13.59 0.68
N GLU A 52 4.35 -13.02 1.79
CA GLU A 52 4.40 -11.56 2.01
C GLU A 52 5.85 -11.05 1.95
N LYS A 53 6.77 -11.66 2.71
CA LYS A 53 8.19 -11.30 2.71
C LYS A 53 8.84 -11.50 1.34
N GLU A 54 8.45 -12.54 0.60
CA GLU A 54 8.92 -12.74 -0.76
C GLU A 54 8.49 -11.58 -1.68
N ILE A 55 7.22 -11.16 -1.61
CA ILE A 55 6.69 -10.03 -2.38
C ILE A 55 7.42 -8.74 -1.99
N ASP A 56 7.54 -8.45 -0.70
CA ASP A 56 8.18 -7.22 -0.22
C ASP A 56 9.62 -7.11 -0.73
N LYS A 57 10.40 -8.19 -0.64
CA LYS A 57 11.76 -8.23 -1.17
C LYS A 57 11.77 -8.00 -2.69
N ARG A 58 10.88 -8.65 -3.44
CA ARG A 58 10.81 -8.50 -4.90
C ARG A 58 10.41 -7.10 -5.33
N GLU A 59 9.46 -6.47 -4.66
CA GLU A 59 9.05 -5.10 -4.96
C GLU A 59 10.14 -4.08 -4.61
N GLU A 60 10.97 -4.35 -3.59
CA GLU A 60 12.16 -3.55 -3.32
C GLU A 60 13.19 -3.64 -4.46
N GLU A 61 13.49 -4.86 -4.95
CA GLU A 61 14.38 -5.09 -6.10
C GLU A 61 13.84 -4.41 -7.37
N ILE A 62 12.54 -4.52 -7.62
CA ILE A 62 11.85 -3.90 -8.76
C ILE A 62 11.86 -2.37 -8.63
N LYS A 63 11.65 -1.84 -7.43
CA LYS A 63 11.67 -0.40 -7.18
C LYS A 63 13.06 0.17 -7.47
N GLU A 64 14.13 -0.50 -7.05
CA GLU A 64 15.50 -0.08 -7.34
C GLU A 64 15.74 0.06 -8.86
N LEU A 65 15.20 -0.87 -9.66
CA LEU A 65 15.26 -0.79 -11.12
C LEU A 65 14.41 0.35 -11.69
N ARG A 66 13.15 0.49 -11.24
CA ARG A 66 12.23 1.56 -11.69
C ARG A 66 12.79 2.95 -11.37
N ASP A 67 13.29 3.13 -10.16
CA ASP A 67 13.91 4.39 -9.72
C ASP A 67 15.10 4.70 -10.62
N CYS A 68 15.89 3.69 -10.98
CA CYS A 68 16.98 3.88 -11.92
C CYS A 68 16.50 4.35 -13.30
N TYR A 69 15.59 3.60 -13.92
CA TYR A 69 15.11 3.88 -15.28
C TYR A 69 14.42 5.25 -15.42
N THR A 70 13.90 5.79 -14.31
CA THR A 70 13.21 7.08 -14.30
C THR A 70 14.10 8.26 -13.92
N THR A 71 15.15 8.04 -13.11
CA THR A 71 15.92 9.15 -12.51
C THR A 71 17.38 9.22 -12.91
N LYS A 72 17.95 8.14 -13.47
CA LYS A 72 19.40 8.03 -13.71
C LYS A 72 19.74 7.89 -15.19
N THR A 73 21.02 8.10 -15.51
CA THR A 73 21.57 7.83 -16.84
C THR A 73 21.68 6.32 -17.10
N THR A 74 21.74 5.91 -18.38
CA THR A 74 21.90 4.49 -18.74
C THR A 74 23.12 3.86 -18.08
N ASN A 75 24.26 4.56 -18.04
CA ASN A 75 25.49 4.06 -17.43
C ASN A 75 25.35 3.84 -15.92
N GLU A 76 24.63 4.71 -15.21
CA GLU A 76 24.34 4.52 -13.79
C GLU A 76 23.37 3.36 -13.56
N CYS A 77 22.45 3.10 -14.49
CA CYS A 77 21.57 1.94 -14.43
C CYS A 77 22.25 0.62 -14.74
N GLU A 78 23.24 0.61 -15.63
CA GLU A 78 24.08 -0.57 -15.81
C GLU A 78 24.75 -0.98 -14.49
N LEU A 79 25.16 -0.03 -13.63
CA LEU A 79 25.72 -0.36 -12.32
C LEU A 79 24.70 -1.00 -11.38
N VAL A 80 23.45 -0.49 -11.36
CA VAL A 80 22.35 -1.06 -10.56
C VAL A 80 22.01 -2.46 -11.06
N VAL A 81 21.84 -2.63 -12.38
CA VAL A 81 21.56 -3.93 -13.00
C VAL A 81 22.71 -4.90 -12.72
N LYS A 82 23.97 -4.46 -12.87
CA LYS A 82 25.16 -5.26 -12.56
C LYS A 82 25.13 -5.76 -11.12
N LYS A 83 24.88 -4.88 -10.14
CA LYS A 83 24.71 -5.27 -8.73
C LYS A 83 23.65 -6.37 -8.59
N GLN A 84 22.47 -6.20 -9.18
CA GLN A 84 21.40 -7.19 -9.08
C GLN A 84 21.71 -8.51 -9.80
N VAL A 85 22.50 -8.50 -10.87
CA VAL A 85 22.90 -9.70 -11.60
C VAL A 85 24.00 -10.48 -10.86
N THR A 86 24.93 -9.79 -10.21
CA THR A 86 26.07 -10.42 -9.53
C THR A 86 25.81 -10.79 -8.08
N THR A 87 24.72 -10.30 -7.47
CA THR A 87 24.41 -10.55 -6.06
C THR A 87 23.42 -11.69 -5.90
N ASP A 88 23.79 -12.71 -5.13
CA ASP A 88 22.94 -13.87 -4.90
C ASP A 88 21.62 -13.50 -4.21
N GLY A 89 20.55 -14.13 -4.68
CA GLY A 89 19.21 -13.97 -4.14
C GLY A 89 18.35 -12.92 -4.84
N TYR A 90 18.95 -12.01 -5.63
CA TYR A 90 18.21 -11.10 -6.50
C TYR A 90 17.52 -11.84 -7.64
N PHE A 91 16.41 -11.27 -8.13
CA PHE A 91 15.69 -11.84 -9.27
C PHE A 91 16.56 -11.90 -10.54
N LEU A 92 17.26 -10.82 -10.90
CA LEU A 92 18.08 -10.78 -12.11
C LEU A 92 19.26 -11.78 -12.05
N ASN A 93 19.86 -11.97 -10.88
CA ASN A 93 20.85 -13.02 -10.64
C ASN A 93 20.28 -14.42 -10.93
N LYS A 94 19.07 -14.73 -10.43
CA LYS A 94 18.40 -16.01 -10.72
C LYS A 94 18.09 -16.18 -12.20
N VAL A 95 17.60 -15.14 -12.86
CA VAL A 95 17.30 -15.15 -14.31
C VAL A 95 18.56 -15.48 -15.10
N TRP A 96 19.66 -14.77 -14.81
CA TRP A 96 20.95 -15.02 -15.42
C TRP A 96 21.41 -16.47 -15.19
N ASN A 97 21.51 -16.89 -13.93
CA ASN A 97 22.06 -18.20 -13.56
C ASN A 97 21.25 -19.38 -14.11
N ASN A 98 19.92 -19.25 -14.19
CA ASN A 98 19.04 -20.31 -14.70
C ASN A 98 18.99 -20.38 -16.24
N ASN A 99 19.49 -19.37 -16.96
CA ASN A 99 19.38 -19.27 -18.42
C ASN A 99 20.72 -18.97 -19.12
N LYS A 100 21.87 -19.20 -18.45
CA LYS A 100 23.21 -18.90 -18.99
C LYS A 100 23.42 -19.38 -20.42
N GLU A 101 23.08 -20.63 -20.68
CA GLU A 101 23.23 -21.22 -22.02
C GLU A 101 22.39 -20.50 -23.08
N LYS A 102 21.14 -20.18 -22.76
CA LYS A 102 20.26 -19.42 -23.67
C LYS A 102 20.79 -18.01 -23.94
N PHE A 103 21.38 -17.36 -22.93
CA PHE A 103 22.01 -16.05 -23.12
C PHE A 103 23.28 -16.13 -23.96
N ARG A 104 24.15 -17.13 -23.73
CA ARG A 104 25.33 -17.39 -24.58
C ARG A 104 24.93 -17.58 -26.05
N GLN A 105 23.93 -18.42 -26.31
CA GLN A 105 23.37 -18.63 -27.65
C GLN A 105 22.79 -17.33 -28.24
N ARG A 106 21.99 -16.59 -27.47
CA ARG A 106 21.40 -15.30 -27.90
C ARG A 106 22.45 -14.27 -28.31
N TYR A 107 23.56 -14.22 -27.58
CA TYR A 107 24.62 -13.23 -27.76
C TYR A 107 25.78 -13.70 -28.61
N ASN A 108 25.68 -14.91 -29.18
CA ASN A 108 26.68 -15.55 -30.03
C ASN A 108 28.08 -15.53 -29.39
N THR A 109 28.18 -15.99 -28.14
CA THR A 109 29.45 -16.07 -27.39
C THR A 109 29.47 -17.33 -26.52
N ASP A 110 30.66 -17.92 -26.38
CA ASP A 110 30.90 -19.05 -25.47
C ASP A 110 31.33 -18.59 -24.06
N SER A 111 31.58 -17.29 -23.87
CA SER A 111 32.04 -16.72 -22.60
C SER A 111 30.86 -16.31 -21.70
N ASP A 112 30.83 -16.86 -20.48
CA ASP A 112 29.86 -16.48 -19.45
C ASP A 112 29.97 -14.99 -19.11
N SER A 113 31.19 -14.47 -18.99
CA SER A 113 31.42 -13.07 -18.65
C SER A 113 30.92 -12.15 -19.76
N GLU A 114 31.20 -12.47 -21.02
CA GLU A 114 30.79 -11.65 -22.16
C GLU A 114 29.26 -11.66 -22.33
N ALA A 115 28.63 -12.84 -22.18
CA ALA A 115 27.18 -12.94 -22.22
C ALA A 115 26.52 -12.20 -21.04
N GLN A 116 27.14 -12.19 -19.85
CA GLN A 116 26.61 -11.48 -18.68
C GLN A 116 26.67 -9.97 -18.88
N ASP A 117 27.80 -9.44 -19.37
CA ASP A 117 27.95 -8.01 -19.64
C ASP A 117 26.94 -7.53 -20.69
N LYS A 118 26.73 -8.31 -21.76
CA LYS A 118 25.70 -8.04 -22.77
C LYS A 118 24.29 -8.11 -22.17
N PHE A 119 24.00 -9.06 -21.30
CA PHE A 119 22.71 -9.15 -20.60
C PHE A 119 22.45 -7.94 -19.71
N ILE A 120 23.46 -7.48 -18.96
CA ILE A 120 23.36 -6.28 -18.10
C ILE A 120 23.04 -5.05 -18.94
N LYS A 121 23.80 -4.84 -20.02
CA LYS A 121 23.62 -3.69 -20.92
C LYS A 121 22.24 -3.70 -21.57
N ASP A 122 21.83 -4.83 -22.15
CA ASP A 122 20.50 -5.01 -22.75
C ASP A 122 19.37 -4.70 -21.76
N THR A 123 19.49 -5.18 -20.52
CA THR A 123 18.49 -5.00 -19.46
C THR A 123 18.39 -3.54 -19.04
N ALA A 124 19.52 -2.83 -18.98
CA ALA A 124 19.56 -1.40 -18.67
C ALA A 124 18.96 -0.57 -19.80
N GLU A 125 19.32 -0.83 -21.06
CA GLU A 125 18.86 -0.10 -22.23
C GLU A 125 17.35 -0.31 -22.51
N LYS A 126 16.87 -1.55 -22.38
CA LYS A 126 15.44 -1.88 -22.62
C LYS A 126 14.53 -1.47 -21.47
N GLN A 127 15.10 -1.05 -20.34
CA GLN A 127 14.37 -0.70 -19.12
C GLN A 127 13.38 -1.80 -18.67
N SER A 128 13.79 -3.07 -18.81
CA SER A 128 12.91 -4.20 -18.57
C SER A 128 12.73 -4.44 -17.07
N VAL A 129 11.49 -4.37 -16.58
CA VAL A 129 11.16 -4.67 -15.18
C VAL A 129 10.82 -6.16 -15.02
N PRO A 130 11.35 -6.84 -13.99
CA PRO A 130 10.97 -8.20 -13.64
C PRO A 130 9.45 -8.42 -13.55
N ILE A 131 9.00 -9.58 -14.02
CA ILE A 131 7.61 -10.01 -13.88
C ILE A 131 7.35 -10.34 -12.39
N GLN A 132 6.20 -9.90 -11.90
CA GLN A 132 5.73 -10.11 -10.53
C GLN A 132 5.22 -11.55 -10.32
N THR A 133 6.14 -12.51 -10.32
CA THR A 133 5.84 -13.95 -10.17
C THR A 133 6.42 -14.49 -8.87
N LEU A 134 5.62 -15.17 -8.04
CA LEU A 134 6.06 -15.83 -6.81
C LEU A 134 6.92 -17.07 -7.07
N SER A 135 7.54 -17.61 -6.03
CA SER A 135 8.31 -18.86 -6.05
C SER A 135 7.48 -20.08 -6.49
N ASN A 136 6.16 -20.05 -6.28
CA ASN A 136 5.21 -21.06 -6.78
C ASN A 136 4.85 -20.90 -8.27
N GLY A 137 5.48 -19.96 -8.98
CA GLY A 137 5.24 -19.70 -10.39
C GLY A 137 3.99 -18.88 -10.71
N LYS A 138 3.22 -18.45 -9.71
CA LYS A 138 1.98 -17.67 -9.88
C LYS A 138 2.29 -16.18 -9.91
N LYS A 139 1.60 -15.44 -10.79
CA LYS A 139 1.65 -13.97 -10.79
C LYS A 139 0.94 -13.43 -9.56
N TYR A 140 1.56 -12.50 -8.84
CA TYR A 140 0.96 -11.80 -7.71
C TYR A 140 0.55 -10.38 -8.08
N TYR A 141 -0.39 -9.84 -7.31
CA TYR A 141 -0.92 -8.49 -7.45
C TYR A 141 -0.83 -7.77 -6.12
N LEU A 142 -0.33 -6.53 -6.12
CA LEU A 142 -0.20 -5.73 -4.90
C LEU A 142 -1.53 -5.14 -4.45
N ARG A 143 -2.38 -4.77 -5.42
CA ARG A 143 -3.69 -4.15 -5.19
C ARG A 143 -4.73 -4.85 -6.06
N TRP A 144 -5.93 -5.00 -5.53
CA TRP A 144 -7.06 -5.58 -6.26
C TRP A 144 -7.35 -4.80 -7.55
N ILE A 145 -7.26 -3.47 -7.51
CA ILE A 145 -7.53 -2.61 -8.67
C ILE A 145 -6.59 -2.87 -9.85
N ASP A 146 -5.34 -3.29 -9.59
CA ASP A 146 -4.38 -3.59 -10.66
C ASP A 146 -4.83 -4.84 -11.44
N TYR A 147 -5.37 -5.84 -10.73
CA TYR A 147 -5.96 -7.02 -11.35
C TYR A 147 -7.23 -6.69 -12.14
N GLU A 148 -8.13 -5.88 -11.58
CA GLU A 148 -9.38 -5.52 -12.27
C GLU A 148 -9.13 -4.71 -13.54
N ASN A 149 -8.17 -3.77 -13.49
CA ASN A 149 -7.77 -2.98 -14.66
C ASN A 149 -7.13 -3.86 -15.75
N GLU A 150 -6.34 -4.86 -15.36
CA GLU A 150 -5.65 -5.75 -16.31
C GLU A 150 -6.62 -6.77 -16.94
N THR A 151 -7.57 -7.29 -16.16
CA THR A 151 -8.40 -8.44 -16.57
C THR A 151 -9.84 -8.07 -16.93
N GLY A 152 -10.32 -6.90 -16.51
CA GLY A 152 -11.72 -6.50 -16.57
C GLY A 152 -12.65 -7.29 -15.64
N LYS A 153 -12.10 -8.10 -14.72
CA LYS A 153 -12.87 -8.94 -13.80
C LYS A 153 -12.82 -8.39 -12.38
N GLU A 154 -13.98 -8.34 -11.73
CA GLU A 154 -14.06 -7.99 -10.30
C GLU A 154 -13.39 -9.06 -9.44
N VAL A 155 -12.70 -8.64 -8.38
CA VAL A 155 -12.05 -9.57 -7.43
C VAL A 155 -12.48 -9.29 -6.00
N LYS A 156 -12.87 -10.34 -5.27
CA LYS A 156 -13.32 -10.26 -3.88
C LYS A 156 -12.48 -11.15 -2.99
N ILE A 157 -12.35 -10.76 -1.73
CA ILE A 157 -11.78 -11.62 -0.70
C ILE A 157 -12.74 -12.82 -0.54
N PRO A 158 -12.26 -14.06 -0.68
CA PRO A 158 -13.13 -15.23 -0.50
C PRO A 158 -13.72 -15.29 0.91
N SER A 159 -14.93 -15.84 1.03
CA SER A 159 -15.70 -15.82 2.29
C SER A 159 -14.99 -16.52 3.44
N ASP A 160 -14.25 -17.60 3.17
CA ASP A 160 -13.50 -18.32 4.20
C ASP A 160 -12.36 -17.47 4.79
N TYR A 161 -11.75 -16.58 4.01
CA TYR A 161 -10.76 -15.62 4.50
C TYR A 161 -11.43 -14.51 5.32
N VAL A 162 -12.59 -14.03 4.88
CA VAL A 162 -13.39 -13.04 5.63
C VAL A 162 -13.84 -13.60 6.98
N GLU A 163 -14.32 -14.85 7.02
CA GLU A 163 -14.73 -15.52 8.25
C GLU A 163 -13.59 -15.69 9.25
N LYS A 164 -12.38 -16.02 8.80
CA LYS A 164 -11.18 -16.08 9.67
C LYS A 164 -10.92 -14.74 10.36
N ILE A 165 -11.07 -13.62 9.64
CA ILE A 165 -10.89 -12.27 10.19
C ILE A 165 -12.03 -11.93 11.16
N ILE A 166 -13.27 -12.19 10.76
CA ILE A 166 -14.48 -11.94 11.55
C ILE A 166 -14.44 -12.70 12.89
N ASN A 167 -14.07 -13.98 12.86
CA ASN A 167 -13.98 -14.81 14.07
C ASN A 167 -12.90 -14.30 15.03
N PHE A 168 -11.83 -13.71 14.51
CA PHE A 168 -10.81 -13.07 15.35
C PHE A 168 -11.26 -11.74 15.95
N ILE A 169 -12.02 -10.93 15.20
CA ILE A 169 -12.56 -9.65 15.69
C ILE A 169 -13.64 -9.86 16.76
N GLY A 170 -14.44 -10.91 16.63
CA GLY A 170 -15.59 -11.18 17.49
C GLY A 170 -16.88 -10.61 16.91
N LYS A 171 -17.92 -11.44 16.84
CA LYS A 171 -19.22 -11.10 16.21
C LYS A 171 -19.90 -9.92 16.90
N GLU A 172 -19.73 -9.79 18.21
CA GLU A 172 -20.26 -8.70 19.02
C GLU A 172 -19.73 -7.32 18.61
N ASN A 173 -18.52 -7.26 18.06
CA ASN A 173 -17.93 -6.00 17.56
C ASN A 173 -18.44 -5.68 16.15
N LEU A 174 -18.81 -6.68 15.36
CA LEU A 174 -19.30 -6.51 13.98
C LEU A 174 -20.71 -5.93 13.93
N GLU A 175 -21.58 -6.32 14.87
CA GLU A 175 -22.93 -5.75 15.00
C GLU A 175 -22.89 -4.24 15.26
N LYS A 176 -21.85 -3.78 15.95
CA LYS A 176 -21.64 -2.36 16.25
C LYS A 176 -20.96 -1.63 15.10
N TYR A 177 -19.84 -2.16 14.63
CA TYR A 177 -19.01 -1.54 13.60
C TYR A 177 -18.44 -2.61 12.67
N THR A 178 -18.94 -2.64 11.43
CA THR A 178 -18.42 -3.55 10.41
C THR A 178 -17.09 -3.01 9.85
N PRO A 179 -16.01 -3.80 9.86
CA PRO A 179 -14.74 -3.39 9.26
C PRO A 179 -14.87 -3.36 7.74
N ASN A 180 -14.33 -2.30 7.14
CA ASN A 180 -14.01 -2.28 5.72
C ASN A 180 -12.73 -3.10 5.49
N LEU A 181 -12.87 -4.20 4.75
CA LEU A 181 -11.77 -5.06 4.36
C LEU A 181 -11.27 -4.68 2.97
N SER A 182 -9.95 -4.52 2.84
CA SER A 182 -9.29 -4.26 1.56
C SER A 182 -8.21 -5.31 1.31
N MET A 183 -8.22 -5.91 0.12
CA MET A 183 -7.27 -6.95 -0.27
C MET A 183 -6.00 -6.33 -0.86
N SER A 184 -4.85 -6.79 -0.39
CA SER A 184 -3.54 -6.32 -0.85
C SER A 184 -2.55 -7.46 -0.82
N TYR A 185 -1.84 -7.76 -1.90
CA TYR A 185 -1.03 -8.96 -2.04
C TYR A 185 -1.92 -10.20 -2.10
N PHE A 186 -2.08 -10.71 -3.32
CA PHE A 186 -2.79 -11.95 -3.58
C PHE A 186 -2.29 -12.50 -4.91
N TYR A 187 -2.60 -13.76 -5.16
CA TYR A 187 -2.42 -14.36 -6.48
C TYR A 187 -3.67 -15.14 -6.85
N ILE A 188 -3.73 -15.54 -8.12
CA ILE A 188 -4.81 -16.36 -8.63
C ILE A 188 -4.28 -17.77 -8.87
N ASP A 189 -4.98 -18.78 -8.32
CA ASP A 189 -4.71 -20.19 -8.56
C ASP A 189 -5.90 -20.85 -9.26
N GLY A 190 -5.80 -20.98 -10.59
CA GLY A 190 -6.95 -21.34 -11.42
C GLY A 190 -7.98 -20.22 -11.39
N ASP A 191 -9.16 -20.50 -10.83
CA ASP A 191 -10.22 -19.51 -10.60
C ASP A 191 -10.28 -19.02 -9.13
N LYS A 192 -9.37 -19.49 -8.28
CA LYS A 192 -9.37 -19.17 -6.85
C LYS A 192 -8.48 -17.97 -6.56
N VAL A 193 -9.05 -16.97 -5.88
CA VAL A 193 -8.29 -15.87 -5.30
C VAL A 193 -7.64 -16.38 -4.03
N VAL A 194 -6.33 -16.20 -3.89
CA VAL A 194 -5.58 -16.55 -2.69
C VAL A 194 -5.02 -15.28 -2.06
N PRO A 195 -5.71 -14.70 -1.05
CA PRO A 195 -5.19 -13.58 -0.29
C PRO A 195 -3.93 -13.96 0.48
N ILE A 196 -2.89 -13.13 0.34
CA ILE A 196 -1.67 -13.21 1.16
C ILE A 196 -1.76 -12.19 2.29
N ARG A 197 -2.24 -10.98 1.97
CA ARG A 197 -2.42 -9.90 2.94
C ARG A 197 -3.75 -9.18 2.71
N THR A 198 -4.34 -8.70 3.78
CA THR A 198 -5.52 -7.84 3.75
C THR A 198 -5.38 -6.77 4.82
N SER A 199 -6.24 -5.77 4.78
CA SER A 199 -6.32 -4.75 5.83
C SER A 199 -7.76 -4.57 6.27
N ALA A 200 -7.95 -4.38 7.58
CA ALA A 200 -9.21 -4.00 8.17
C ALA A 200 -9.14 -2.56 8.68
N SER A 201 -10.14 -1.77 8.30
CA SER A 201 -10.27 -0.37 8.72
C SER A 201 -11.72 -0.04 9.02
N TYR A 202 -11.97 0.94 9.88
CA TYR A 202 -13.33 1.32 10.28
C TYR A 202 -13.65 2.68 9.67
N LEU A 203 -14.67 2.72 8.84
CA LEU A 203 -15.10 3.93 8.14
C LEU A 203 -15.89 4.84 9.08
N TYR A 204 -15.60 6.12 9.04
CA TYR A 204 -16.35 7.16 9.74
C TYR A 204 -16.53 8.37 8.81
N ARG A 205 -17.61 9.12 8.96
CA ARG A 205 -17.90 10.30 8.16
C ARG A 205 -17.27 11.54 8.80
N ILE A 206 -16.81 12.43 7.93
CA ILE A 206 -16.21 13.70 8.30
C ILE A 206 -16.98 14.79 7.57
N LYS A 207 -17.46 15.77 8.33
CA LYS A 207 -18.05 17.00 7.80
C LYS A 207 -17.09 18.14 8.05
N THR A 208 -16.63 18.76 6.97
CA THR A 208 -15.79 19.96 7.04
C THR A 208 -16.61 21.16 6.59
N PHE A 209 -16.82 22.12 7.49
CA PHE A 209 -17.47 23.39 7.19
C PHE A 209 -16.39 24.38 6.76
N THR A 210 -16.41 24.73 5.48
CA THR A 210 -15.41 25.60 4.85
C THR A 210 -15.91 26.17 3.53
N LEU A 211 -15.27 27.24 3.06
CA LEU A 211 -15.50 27.83 1.75
C LEU A 211 -14.66 27.11 0.69
N TYR A 212 -15.28 26.40 -0.25
CA TYR A 212 -14.60 25.74 -1.36
C TYR A 212 -15.45 25.73 -2.64
N GLY A 213 -14.82 25.51 -3.78
CA GLY A 213 -15.49 25.51 -5.09
C GLY A 213 -14.71 26.31 -6.11
N ASP A 214 -15.15 26.23 -7.36
CA ASP A 214 -14.63 27.00 -8.49
C ASP A 214 -15.80 27.69 -9.22
N GLU A 215 -15.47 28.52 -10.22
CA GLU A 215 -16.45 29.31 -10.96
C GLU A 215 -17.52 28.44 -11.65
N ALA A 216 -17.20 27.19 -12.02
CA ALA A 216 -18.11 26.28 -12.70
C ALA A 216 -19.02 25.50 -11.72
N SER A 217 -18.49 25.14 -10.54
CA SER A 217 -19.18 24.31 -9.55
C SER A 217 -19.92 25.12 -8.48
N GLY A 218 -19.71 26.44 -8.47
CA GLY A 218 -20.22 27.36 -7.46
C GLY A 218 -19.51 27.24 -6.11
N ILE A 219 -19.80 28.19 -5.22
CA ILE A 219 -19.28 28.23 -3.86
C ILE A 219 -20.08 27.26 -2.97
N LYS A 220 -19.37 26.36 -2.28
CA LYS A 220 -19.91 25.38 -1.34
C LYS A 220 -19.36 25.63 0.06
N PHE A 221 -20.17 25.28 1.06
CA PHE A 221 -19.88 25.53 2.48
C PHE A 221 -19.62 24.26 3.30
N ILE A 222 -19.94 23.08 2.74
CA ILE A 222 -19.89 21.79 3.45
C ILE A 222 -19.24 20.76 2.55
N LYS A 223 -18.15 20.15 3.02
CA LYS A 223 -17.50 19.02 2.38
C LYS A 223 -17.74 17.75 3.20
N ASP A 224 -18.30 16.74 2.54
CA ASP A 224 -18.44 15.38 3.09
C ASP A 224 -17.23 14.53 2.68
N ASP A 225 -16.51 14.00 3.66
CA ASP A 225 -15.34 13.13 3.49
C ASP A 225 -15.55 11.82 4.28
N ILE A 226 -14.79 10.77 3.91
CA ILE A 226 -14.77 9.50 4.65
C ILE A 226 -13.37 9.32 5.27
N GLY A 227 -13.34 9.11 6.58
CA GLY A 227 -12.16 8.75 7.35
C GLY A 227 -12.00 7.24 7.51
N LEU A 228 -10.76 6.82 7.75
CA LEU A 228 -10.38 5.41 7.97
C LEU A 228 -9.65 5.29 9.31
N ALA A 229 -10.29 4.69 10.31
CA ALA A 229 -9.62 4.32 11.55
C ALA A 229 -8.92 2.96 11.37
N LYS A 230 -7.59 2.96 11.31
CA LYS A 230 -6.77 1.80 10.87
C LYS A 230 -6.07 1.04 11.98
N GLY A 231 -6.04 1.53 13.22
CA GLY A 231 -5.43 0.88 14.39
C GLY A 231 -3.91 0.73 14.39
N GLY A 232 -3.28 0.56 13.22
CA GLY A 232 -1.83 0.39 13.07
C GLY A 232 -1.30 -0.99 13.44
N ASN A 233 -2.19 -1.96 13.70
CA ASN A 233 -1.79 -3.30 14.14
C ASN A 233 -1.33 -4.18 12.97
N ARG A 234 -0.61 -5.25 13.33
CA ARG A 234 -0.26 -6.35 12.43
C ARG A 234 -0.67 -7.67 13.06
N PHE A 235 -1.39 -8.49 12.31
CA PHE A 235 -1.88 -9.81 12.71
C PHE A 235 -1.38 -10.89 11.76
N GLU A 236 -0.89 -12.00 12.30
CA GLU A 236 -0.43 -13.16 11.54
C GLU A 236 -1.35 -14.34 11.76
N PHE A 237 -1.68 -15.04 10.68
CA PHE A 237 -2.44 -16.28 10.73
C PHE A 237 -1.49 -17.44 11.05
N ILE A 238 -1.47 -17.88 12.31
CA ILE A 238 -0.60 -18.93 12.84
C ILE A 238 -1.46 -19.94 13.59
N ASP A 239 -1.28 -21.22 13.32
CA ASP A 239 -2.04 -22.32 13.96
C ASP A 239 -3.56 -22.12 13.87
N ASN A 240 -4.06 -21.81 12.66
CA ASN A 240 -5.47 -21.56 12.35
C ASN A 240 -6.13 -20.38 13.09
N LYS A 241 -5.34 -19.45 13.65
CA LYS A 241 -5.84 -18.25 14.32
C LYS A 241 -4.99 -17.02 14.03
N PHE A 242 -5.61 -15.85 14.03
CA PHE A 242 -4.87 -14.60 14.00
C PHE A 242 -4.25 -14.28 15.35
N GLN A 243 -2.99 -13.87 15.34
CA GLN A 243 -2.26 -13.44 16.52
C GLN A 243 -1.67 -12.05 16.26
N LYS A 244 -1.82 -11.14 17.22
CA LYS A 244 -1.23 -9.80 17.12
C LYS A 244 0.28 -9.93 17.30
N VAL A 245 1.05 -9.43 16.33
CA VAL A 245 2.51 -9.38 16.41
C VAL A 245 2.91 -8.04 17.03
N SER A 246 3.63 -8.08 18.15
CA SER A 246 4.15 -6.86 18.77
C SER A 246 5.37 -6.36 17.99
N ASN A 247 5.22 -5.25 17.27
CA ASN A 247 6.36 -4.54 16.72
C ASN A 247 6.97 -3.65 17.82
N GLN A 248 7.91 -4.17 18.61
CA GLN A 248 8.63 -3.38 19.64
C GLN A 248 9.45 -2.21 19.05
N SER A 249 9.50 -2.02 17.73
CA SER A 249 10.33 -1.01 17.07
C SER A 249 9.59 0.25 16.58
N LYS A 250 8.29 0.42 16.84
CA LYS A 250 7.53 1.62 16.42
C LYS A 250 6.88 2.41 17.57
N ASP A 251 7.05 1.97 18.81
CA ASP A 251 6.52 2.62 20.02
C ASP A 251 7.62 3.21 20.92
N LYS A 252 8.79 3.58 20.35
CA LYS A 252 9.84 4.36 21.02
C LYS A 252 10.10 5.67 20.31
#